data_AF-A0A0R3RLJ9-F1
#
_entry.id   AF-A0A0R3RLJ9-F1
#
_cell.length_a   1.000
_cell.length_b   1.000
_cell.length_c   1.000
_cell.angle_alpha   90.00
_cell.angle_beta   90.00
_cell.angle_gamma   90.00
#
_symmetry.space_group_name_H-M   'P 1'
#
loop_
_entity.id
_entity.type
_entity.pdbx_description
1 polymer ?
#
loop_
_entity_poly.entity_id
_entity_poly.type
_entity_poly.pdbx_seq_one_letter_code
_entity_poly.pdbx_strand_id
1 'polypeptide(L)'
;MKTFGAEFKNEWWKDLFQVAFRIFDVMKLAEEQNEKREWMRTTCNHALYAVVDVFTQYYPVLSTILLTNIYEQLYWCAQQENEQLARSAINCLENLLFLNGSKFTVQMWNETIILISNIFNITLPHSLLTWEPDDVLNTFVIPNGENYQACNDGTHQVVFNSSSNDVLFTILLVRCVVQLELVDAVSSIIFGQESIKKDEMSIKALSSTTAKVESGSKSAEQKLPNGDFKYEVVDNVENETSESEDEGLYKYIEVDHLIQLVECLLDSHILAQKFNGNNAQRTLLWKAGFKGRSKPNLLRQETRSVRTAINILYRLYIDIGRTSVQQKTNIKLKLLRVVEDALNYYSELKSEQHRQAWIPVIHLLLEKTDAFSPAQFVDLGQDYALNMCRLVECEMREDLRIILSRVIRKTISINYATV
;
A
#
# COMPACT_ATOMS: atom_id res chain seq x y z
N MET A 1 13.40 30.80 0.43
CA MET A 1 13.04 30.07 1.67
C MET A 1 14.21 29.22 2.15
N LYS A 2 14.64 28.21 1.38
CA LYS A 2 15.73 27.28 1.74
C LYS A 2 17.08 27.93 2.13
N THR A 3 17.46 29.04 1.50
CA THR A 3 18.80 29.63 1.71
C THR A 3 18.87 30.54 2.94
N PHE A 4 17.81 31.30 3.23
CA PHE A 4 17.82 32.37 4.23
C PHE A 4 16.78 32.17 5.34
N GLY A 5 16.09 31.03 5.38
CA GLY A 5 15.03 30.76 6.35
C GLY A 5 15.51 30.74 7.81
N ALA A 6 16.82 30.55 8.05
CA ALA A 6 17.40 30.64 9.38
C ALA A 6 17.30 32.06 9.99
N GLU A 7 17.16 33.08 9.16
CA GLU A 7 17.01 34.48 9.59
C GLU A 7 15.54 34.85 9.88
N PHE A 8 14.59 33.94 9.61
CA PHE A 8 13.17 34.25 9.70
C PHE A 8 12.66 34.09 11.13
N LYS A 9 11.83 35.05 11.55
CA LYS A 9 11.06 34.93 12.79
C LYS A 9 9.92 33.94 12.64
N ASN A 10 9.48 33.34 13.74
CA ASN A 10 8.37 32.37 13.77
C ASN A 10 7.07 32.92 13.15
N GLU A 11 6.79 34.22 13.36
CA GLU A 11 5.63 34.91 12.76
C GLU A 11 5.74 35.00 11.23
N TRP A 12 6.94 35.24 10.69
CA TRP A 12 7.16 35.32 9.24
C TRP A 12 6.97 33.98 8.56
N TRP A 13 7.32 32.87 9.24
CA TRP A 13 7.02 31.54 8.71
C TRP A 13 5.53 31.31 8.54
N LYS A 14 4.69 31.73 9.49
CA LYS A 14 3.23 31.62 9.37
C LYS A 14 2.70 32.41 8.18
N ASP A 15 3.08 33.69 8.08
CA ASP A 15 2.63 34.58 7.01
C ASP A 15 3.07 34.06 5.63
N LEU A 16 4.32 33.60 5.54
CA LEU A 16 4.89 33.07 4.31
C LEU A 16 4.16 31.81 3.83
N PHE A 17 3.94 30.85 4.72
CA PHE A 17 3.24 29.62 4.36
C PHE A 17 1.74 29.85 4.12
N GLN A 18 1.13 30.85 4.77
CA GLN A 18 -0.23 31.27 4.42
C GLN A 18 -0.31 31.76 2.96
N VAL A 19 0.71 32.44 2.45
CA VAL A 19 0.79 32.81 1.03
C VAL A 19 1.13 31.60 0.16
N ALA A 20 2.11 30.78 0.56
CA ALA A 20 2.52 29.61 -0.22
C ALA A 20 1.38 28.60 -0.41
N PHE A 21 0.57 28.37 0.63
CA PHE A 21 -0.55 27.43 0.55
C PHE A 21 -1.67 27.89 -0.40
N ARG A 22 -1.73 29.19 -0.76
CA ARG A 22 -2.67 29.66 -1.78
C ARG A 22 -2.42 29.05 -3.16
N ILE A 23 -1.22 28.54 -3.44
CA ILE A 23 -0.91 27.80 -4.68
C ILE A 23 -1.86 26.61 -4.87
N PHE A 24 -2.28 25.98 -3.76
CA PHE A 24 -3.21 24.86 -3.75
C PHE A 24 -4.68 25.34 -3.83
N ASP A 25 -4.98 26.56 -3.37
CA ASP A 25 -6.33 27.15 -3.43
C ASP A 25 -6.73 27.67 -4.82
N VAL A 26 -5.77 28.16 -5.63
CA VAL A 26 -6.04 28.66 -7.00
C VAL A 26 -6.74 27.60 -7.86
N MET A 27 -6.55 26.32 -7.55
CA MET A 27 -7.21 25.20 -8.22
C MET A 27 -8.69 25.02 -7.92
N LYS A 28 -9.21 25.65 -6.87
CA LYS A 28 -10.65 25.70 -6.59
C LYS A 28 -11.38 26.64 -7.56
N LEU A 29 -10.65 27.49 -8.29
CA LEU A 29 -11.18 28.55 -9.15
C LEU A 29 -10.99 28.30 -10.66
N ALA A 30 -10.25 27.27 -11.06
CA ALA A 30 -10.03 26.97 -12.48
C ALA A 30 -11.34 26.51 -13.15
N GLU A 31 -11.80 27.27 -14.16
CA GLU A 31 -13.05 27.00 -14.89
C GLU A 31 -12.91 25.83 -15.88
N GLU A 32 -11.70 25.60 -16.41
CA GLU A 32 -11.44 24.53 -17.38
C GLU A 32 -10.72 23.30 -16.77
N GLN A 33 -11.27 22.10 -17.02
CA GLN A 33 -10.72 20.83 -16.50
C GLN A 33 -9.31 20.52 -17.01
N ASN A 34 -8.95 20.97 -18.22
CA ASN A 34 -7.65 20.68 -18.79
C ASN A 34 -6.55 21.52 -18.14
N GLU A 35 -6.80 22.82 -17.92
CA GLU A 35 -5.91 23.71 -17.19
C GLU A 35 -5.69 23.23 -15.75
N LYS A 36 -6.76 22.78 -15.09
CA LYS A 36 -6.70 22.18 -13.75
C LYS A 36 -5.77 20.97 -13.69
N ARG A 37 -5.89 20.03 -14.65
CA ARG A 37 -5.03 18.83 -14.70
C ARG A 37 -3.56 19.19 -14.93
N GLU A 38 -3.28 20.11 -15.84
CA GLU A 38 -1.92 20.51 -16.18
C GLU A 38 -1.24 21.25 -15.01
N TRP A 39 -1.96 22.14 -14.33
CA TRP A 39 -1.46 22.80 -13.13
C TRP A 39 -1.19 21.81 -11.99
N MET A 40 -2.09 20.85 -11.77
CA MET A 40 -1.86 19.78 -10.78
C MET A 40 -0.57 19.01 -11.06
N ARG A 41 -0.36 18.66 -12.33
CA ARG A 41 0.82 17.90 -12.79
C ARG A 41 2.13 18.68 -12.64
N THR A 42 2.09 20.00 -12.85
CA THR A 42 3.28 20.85 -12.89
C THR A 42 3.42 21.66 -11.61
N THR A 43 2.75 22.81 -11.53
CA THR A 43 2.91 23.79 -10.45
C THR A 43 2.61 23.21 -9.07
N CYS A 44 1.47 22.53 -8.92
CA CYS A 44 1.06 21.95 -7.64
C CYS A 44 2.03 20.86 -7.17
N ASN A 45 2.45 20.00 -8.10
CA ASN A 45 3.41 18.93 -7.83
C ASN A 45 4.76 19.49 -7.36
N HIS A 46 5.31 20.50 -8.04
CA HIS A 46 6.58 21.13 -7.63
C HIS A 46 6.44 21.87 -6.29
N ALA A 47 5.33 22.57 -6.09
CA ALA A 47 5.06 23.28 -4.85
C ALA A 47 4.98 22.33 -3.65
N LEU A 48 4.36 21.16 -3.80
CA LEU A 48 4.25 20.15 -2.75
C LEU A 48 5.63 19.69 -2.26
N TYR A 49 6.52 19.30 -3.17
CA TYR A 49 7.89 18.92 -2.81
C TYR A 49 8.65 20.08 -2.17
N ALA A 50 8.56 21.28 -2.74
CA ALA A 50 9.27 22.45 -2.21
C ALA A 50 8.83 22.81 -0.79
N VAL A 51 7.52 22.72 -0.51
CA VAL A 51 6.93 22.96 0.81
C VAL A 51 7.40 21.93 1.83
N VAL A 52 7.37 20.64 1.48
CA VAL A 52 7.80 19.55 2.37
C VAL A 52 9.30 19.57 2.61
N ASP A 53 10.09 19.95 1.61
CA ASP A 53 11.53 20.10 1.74
C ASP A 53 11.90 21.27 2.67
N VAL A 54 11.29 22.45 2.50
CA VAL A 54 11.50 23.58 3.42
C VAL A 54 11.05 23.22 4.84
N PHE A 55 9.93 22.51 4.98
CA PHE A 55 9.46 21.99 6.26
C PHE A 55 10.53 21.10 6.92
N THR A 56 11.10 20.18 6.16
CA THR A 56 12.12 19.25 6.63
C THR A 56 13.42 19.95 7.01
N GLN A 57 13.89 20.88 6.17
CA GLN A 57 15.11 21.65 6.42
C GLN A 57 15.02 22.48 7.71
N TYR A 58 13.86 23.08 7.99
CA TYR A 58 13.63 23.92 9.17
C TYR A 58 12.70 23.25 10.21
N TYR A 59 12.74 21.92 10.29
CA TYR A 59 11.90 21.11 11.17
C TYR A 59 11.81 21.62 12.62
N PRO A 60 12.90 22.02 13.30
CA PRO A 60 12.82 22.45 14.71
C PRO A 60 11.84 23.59 14.96
N VAL A 61 11.71 24.50 14.00
CA VAL A 61 10.78 25.64 14.11
C VAL A 61 9.42 25.27 13.50
N LEU A 62 9.43 24.70 12.29
CA LEU A 62 8.21 24.53 11.50
C LEU A 62 7.31 23.40 12.01
N SER A 63 7.86 22.39 12.67
CA SER A 63 7.08 21.27 13.22
C SER A 63 6.00 21.70 14.20
N THR A 64 6.26 22.75 15.00
CA THR A 64 5.30 23.28 15.98
C THR A 64 4.23 24.20 15.38
N ILE A 65 4.42 24.64 14.13
CA ILE A 65 3.63 25.70 13.52
C ILE A 65 2.83 25.20 12.31
N LEU A 66 3.40 24.30 11.52
CA LEU A 66 2.91 23.97 10.17
C LEU A 66 2.60 22.49 9.95
N LEU A 67 2.95 21.59 10.87
CA LEU A 67 2.80 20.16 10.63
C LEU A 67 1.37 19.79 10.21
N THR A 68 0.37 20.33 10.93
CA THR A 68 -1.04 20.13 10.62
C THR A 68 -1.39 20.64 9.21
N ASN A 69 -0.91 21.81 8.81
CA ASN A 69 -1.18 22.34 7.47
C ASN A 69 -0.49 21.53 6.37
N ILE A 70 0.72 21.03 6.60
CA ILE A 70 1.40 20.11 5.69
C ILE A 70 0.56 18.84 5.53
N TYR A 71 0.03 18.29 6.62
CA TYR A 71 -0.84 17.10 6.59
C TYR A 71 -2.14 17.35 5.85
N GLU A 72 -2.78 18.50 6.03
CA GLU A 72 -3.96 18.90 5.26
C GLU A 72 -3.66 18.93 3.75
N GLN A 73 -2.52 19.47 3.34
CA GLN A 73 -2.13 19.50 1.93
C GLN A 73 -1.79 18.13 1.37
N LEU A 74 -1.06 17.30 2.12
CA LEU A 74 -0.75 15.93 1.71
C LEU A 74 -2.02 15.10 1.56
N TYR A 75 -2.95 15.20 2.52
CA TYR A 75 -4.25 14.57 2.46
C TYR A 75 -5.03 14.99 1.21
N TRP A 76 -5.14 16.31 0.97
CA TRP A 76 -5.84 16.83 -0.20
C TRP A 76 -5.20 16.35 -1.51
N CYS A 77 -3.87 16.40 -1.62
CA CYS A 77 -3.15 15.97 -2.82
C CYS A 77 -3.35 14.47 -3.09
N ALA A 78 -3.33 13.62 -2.06
CA ALA A 78 -3.53 12.18 -2.18
C ALA A 78 -4.94 11.78 -2.69
N GLN A 79 -5.92 12.68 -2.58
CA GLN A 79 -7.29 12.45 -3.04
C GLN A 79 -7.54 12.88 -4.48
N GLN A 80 -6.61 13.59 -5.11
CA GLN A 80 -6.85 14.15 -6.43
C GLN A 80 -6.90 13.07 -7.52
N GLU A 81 -7.65 13.36 -8.59
CA GLU A 81 -7.76 12.48 -9.77
C GLU A 81 -6.49 12.49 -10.64
N ASN A 82 -5.52 13.34 -10.31
CA ASN A 82 -4.24 13.38 -10.99
C ASN A 82 -3.29 12.35 -10.34
N GLU A 83 -3.04 11.24 -11.05
CA GLU A 83 -2.18 10.15 -10.56
C GLU A 83 -0.82 10.66 -10.07
N GLN A 84 -0.16 11.52 -10.85
CA GLN A 84 1.18 12.02 -10.53
C GLN A 84 1.18 12.79 -9.21
N LEU A 85 0.21 13.70 -9.02
CA LEU A 85 0.11 14.50 -7.81
C LEU A 85 -0.20 13.63 -6.59
N ALA A 86 -1.12 12.66 -6.74
CA ALA A 86 -1.49 11.76 -5.66
C ALA A 86 -0.30 10.89 -5.22
N ARG A 87 0.49 10.35 -6.17
CA ARG A 87 1.73 9.60 -5.88
C ARG A 87 2.77 10.48 -5.20
N SER A 88 2.95 11.71 -5.68
CA SER A 88 3.87 12.67 -5.06
C SER A 88 3.51 13.00 -3.62
N ALA A 89 2.22 13.02 -3.27
CA ALA A 89 1.79 13.20 -1.89
C ALA A 89 2.25 12.06 -0.98
N ILE A 90 2.09 10.81 -1.41
CA ILE A 90 2.54 9.64 -0.63
C ILE A 90 4.07 9.64 -0.49
N ASN A 91 4.80 9.92 -1.58
CA ASN A 91 6.27 10.01 -1.54
C ASN A 91 6.75 11.18 -0.66
N CYS A 92 6.08 12.33 -0.69
CA CYS A 92 6.39 13.44 0.20
C CYS A 92 6.17 13.09 1.67
N LEU A 93 5.08 12.38 1.99
CA LEU A 93 4.81 11.88 3.34
C LEU A 93 5.91 10.91 3.78
N GLU A 94 6.26 9.94 2.95
CA GLU A 94 7.33 8.97 3.21
C GLU A 94 8.67 9.67 3.50
N ASN A 95 9.10 10.59 2.64
CA ASN A 95 10.36 11.33 2.82
C ASN A 95 10.35 12.21 4.07
N LEU A 96 9.24 12.89 4.35
CA LEU A 96 9.08 13.70 5.56
C LEU A 96 9.29 12.85 6.81
N LEU A 97 8.71 11.65 6.83
CA LEU A 97 8.84 10.73 7.96
C LEU A 97 10.24 10.14 8.05
N PHE A 98 10.87 9.75 6.95
CA PHE A 98 12.25 9.26 7.00
C PHE A 98 13.23 10.29 7.58
N LEU A 99 13.10 11.55 7.18
CA LEU A 99 14.05 12.59 7.57
C LEU A 99 13.80 13.14 8.99
N ASN A 100 12.56 13.04 9.50
CA ASN A 100 12.18 13.70 10.75
C ASN A 100 11.52 12.79 11.80
N GLY A 101 11.07 11.59 11.44
CA GLY A 101 10.23 10.73 12.28
C GLY A 101 10.90 10.26 13.57
N SER A 102 12.23 10.17 13.61
CA SER A 102 12.98 9.90 14.85
C SER A 102 12.87 11.04 15.87
N LYS A 103 12.56 12.27 15.41
CA LYS A 103 12.41 13.49 16.22
C LYS A 103 10.95 13.81 16.55
N PHE A 104 10.01 12.97 16.13
CA PHE A 104 8.58 13.19 16.36
C PHE A 104 8.22 12.91 17.82
N THR A 105 7.34 13.74 18.36
CA THR A 105 6.67 13.44 19.64
C THR A 105 5.58 12.39 19.44
N VAL A 106 5.11 11.78 20.52
CA VAL A 106 3.97 10.84 20.50
C VAL A 106 2.74 11.49 19.83
N GLN A 107 2.48 12.77 20.11
CA GLN A 107 1.36 13.50 19.50
C GLN A 107 1.53 13.65 17.98
N MET A 108 2.75 13.95 17.50
CA MET A 108 3.04 14.05 16.07
C MET A 108 2.88 12.70 15.37
N TRP A 109 3.32 11.61 15.99
CA TRP A 109 3.06 10.26 15.48
C TRP A 109 1.58 9.93 15.46
N ASN A 110 0.82 10.30 16.49
CA ASN A 110 -0.63 10.13 16.50
C ASN A 110 -1.30 10.86 15.31
N GLU A 111 -0.96 12.13 15.07
CA GLU A 111 -1.45 12.89 13.91
C GLU A 111 -1.02 12.26 12.57
N THR A 112 0.21 11.73 12.49
CA THR A 112 0.73 11.01 11.33
C THR A 112 -0.12 9.78 11.00
N ILE A 113 -0.42 8.97 12.02
CA ILE A 113 -1.14 7.70 11.86
C ILE A 113 -2.60 7.97 11.51
N ILE A 114 -3.20 9.01 12.10
CA ILE A 114 -4.52 9.51 11.70
C ILE A 114 -4.52 9.92 10.22
N LEU A 115 -3.52 10.67 9.76
CA LEU A 115 -3.38 11.04 8.36
C LEU A 115 -3.29 9.80 7.45
N ILE A 116 -2.39 8.87 7.74
CA ILE A 116 -2.21 7.64 6.95
C ILE A 116 -3.52 6.83 6.90
N SER A 117 -4.19 6.64 8.03
CA SER A 117 -5.48 5.94 8.09
C SER A 117 -6.56 6.66 7.28
N ASN A 118 -6.63 7.99 7.34
CA ASN A 118 -7.59 8.75 6.55
C ASN A 118 -7.34 8.62 5.05
N ILE A 119 -6.07 8.62 4.60
CA ILE A 119 -5.72 8.40 3.20
C ILE A 119 -6.10 6.97 2.77
N PHE A 120 -5.82 5.95 3.59
CA PHE A 120 -6.28 4.58 3.32
C PHE A 120 -7.80 4.55 3.15
N ASN A 121 -8.56 5.07 4.11
CA ASN A 121 -10.02 4.99 4.12
C ASN A 121 -10.66 5.65 2.90
N ILE A 122 -10.22 6.87 2.54
CA ILE A 122 -10.84 7.62 1.43
C ILE A 122 -10.45 7.08 0.05
N THR A 123 -9.31 6.39 -0.06
CA THR A 123 -8.82 5.85 -1.32
C THR A 123 -9.15 4.38 -1.55
N LEU A 124 -9.85 3.70 -0.62
CA LEU A 124 -10.33 2.34 -0.85
C LEU A 124 -11.34 2.31 -2.03
N PRO A 125 -11.06 1.58 -3.12
CA PRO A 125 -11.89 1.61 -4.33
C PRO A 125 -13.08 0.64 -4.22
N HIS A 126 -13.95 0.83 -3.21
CA HIS A 126 -15.08 -0.08 -2.93
C HIS A 126 -16.01 -0.29 -4.13
N SER A 127 -16.18 0.73 -4.97
CA SER A 127 -16.99 0.65 -6.18
C SER A 127 -16.49 -0.41 -7.16
N LEU A 128 -15.23 -0.87 -7.10
CA LEU A 128 -14.78 -1.99 -7.93
C LEU A 128 -15.54 -3.28 -7.66
N LEU A 129 -16.05 -3.47 -6.44
CA LEU A 129 -16.79 -4.66 -6.05
C LEU A 129 -18.27 -4.62 -6.44
N THR A 130 -18.81 -3.42 -6.67
CA THR A 130 -20.25 -3.15 -6.80
C THR A 130 -20.63 -2.40 -8.07
N TRP A 131 -19.65 -2.00 -8.89
CA TRP A 131 -19.92 -1.28 -10.13
C TRP A 131 -20.74 -2.16 -11.08
N GLU A 132 -21.84 -1.60 -11.54
CA GLU A 132 -22.70 -2.18 -12.57
C GLU A 132 -22.98 -1.11 -13.63
N PRO A 133 -23.17 -1.50 -14.90
CA PRO A 133 -23.62 -0.55 -15.91
C PRO A 133 -25.03 -0.06 -15.62
N ASP A 134 -25.29 1.22 -15.84
CA ASP A 134 -26.61 1.85 -15.62
C ASP A 134 -27.76 1.15 -16.41
N ASP A 135 -27.45 0.44 -17.50
CA ASP A 135 -28.42 -0.22 -18.40
C ASP A 135 -29.06 -1.53 -17.88
N VAL A 136 -28.68 -2.02 -16.69
CA VAL A 136 -29.32 -3.21 -16.10
C VAL A 136 -30.76 -2.92 -15.64
N LEU A 137 -31.16 -1.66 -15.49
CA LEU A 137 -32.54 -1.28 -15.12
C LEU A 137 -33.54 -1.24 -16.29
N ASN A 138 -33.11 -1.23 -17.55
CA ASN A 138 -34.01 -1.02 -18.71
C ASN A 138 -34.19 -2.23 -19.66
N THR A 139 -33.62 -3.41 -19.36
CA THR A 139 -33.65 -4.53 -20.33
C THR A 139 -34.32 -5.82 -19.84
N PHE A 140 -35.26 -5.74 -18.90
CA PHE A 140 -36.17 -6.86 -18.63
C PHE A 140 -37.61 -6.39 -18.36
N VAL A 141 -38.28 -5.92 -19.41
CA VAL A 141 -39.72 -6.15 -19.57
C VAL A 141 -39.86 -7.02 -20.80
N ILE A 142 -40.15 -8.31 -20.60
CA ILE A 142 -40.70 -9.18 -21.65
C ILE A 142 -42.22 -9.07 -21.51
N PRO A 143 -42.94 -8.41 -22.41
CA PRO A 143 -44.37 -8.66 -22.57
C PRO A 143 -44.50 -9.94 -23.41
N ASN A 144 -45.18 -10.93 -22.82
CA ASN A 144 -45.68 -12.12 -23.53
C ASN A 144 -46.41 -11.73 -24.83
N GLY A 145 -46.13 -12.42 -25.94
CA GLY A 145 -47.02 -12.41 -27.11
C GLY A 145 -46.34 -12.56 -28.47
N GLU A 146 -46.11 -13.80 -28.87
CA GLU A 146 -46.16 -14.40 -30.22
C GLU A 146 -45.57 -13.69 -31.47
N ASN A 147 -44.74 -14.50 -32.17
CA ASN A 147 -44.37 -14.47 -33.60
C ASN A 147 -43.55 -13.28 -34.09
N TYR A 148 -42.24 -13.48 -34.32
CA TYR A 148 -41.61 -13.19 -35.62
C TYR A 148 -40.30 -13.97 -35.79
N GLN A 149 -40.07 -14.39 -37.03
CA GLN A 149 -39.06 -15.31 -37.51
C GLN A 149 -37.62 -14.79 -37.30
N ALA A 150 -36.72 -15.76 -37.11
CA ALA A 150 -35.29 -15.56 -36.99
C ALA A 150 -34.66 -14.86 -38.20
N CYS A 151 -33.87 -13.82 -37.93
CA CYS A 151 -32.72 -13.43 -38.73
C CYS A 151 -31.52 -13.27 -37.78
N ASN A 152 -30.55 -14.18 -37.91
CA ASN A 152 -29.21 -14.03 -37.38
C ASN A 152 -28.48 -12.95 -38.19
N ASP A 153 -28.21 -11.79 -37.60
CA ASP A 153 -27.02 -10.99 -37.94
C ASP A 153 -26.72 -9.93 -36.86
N GLY A 154 -25.44 -9.64 -36.65
CA GLY A 154 -24.99 -8.42 -35.98
C GLY A 154 -24.70 -8.51 -34.47
N THR A 155 -23.42 -8.42 -34.15
CA THR A 155 -22.86 -8.02 -32.85
C THR A 155 -23.66 -6.91 -32.15
N HIS A 156 -24.44 -7.26 -31.13
CA HIS A 156 -24.90 -6.29 -30.12
C HIS A 156 -23.71 -5.90 -29.24
N GLN A 157 -22.92 -4.93 -29.68
CA GLN A 157 -22.05 -4.19 -28.78
C GLN A 157 -22.97 -3.38 -27.87
N VAL A 158 -23.01 -3.75 -26.58
CA VAL A 158 -23.62 -2.92 -25.55
C VAL A 158 -22.79 -1.64 -25.48
N VAL A 159 -23.31 -0.55 -26.04
CA VAL A 159 -22.66 0.76 -26.02
C VAL A 159 -22.99 1.40 -24.68
N PHE A 160 -22.10 1.26 -23.71
CA PHE A 160 -22.23 1.91 -22.41
C PHE A 160 -22.06 3.43 -22.57
N ASN A 161 -22.86 4.22 -21.83
CA ASN A 161 -22.72 5.68 -21.78
C ASN A 161 -21.30 6.04 -21.30
N SER A 162 -20.46 6.57 -22.20
CA SER A 162 -18.99 6.53 -22.03
C SER A 162 -18.44 7.61 -21.09
N SER A 163 -18.97 8.83 -21.11
CA SER A 163 -18.32 9.97 -20.46
C SER A 163 -18.34 9.93 -18.92
N SER A 164 -19.42 9.46 -18.30
CA SER A 164 -19.53 9.34 -16.83
C SER A 164 -18.67 8.18 -16.29
N ASN A 165 -18.65 7.07 -17.02
CA ASN A 165 -17.85 5.89 -16.68
C ASN A 165 -16.35 6.17 -16.80
N ASP A 166 -15.91 6.96 -17.78
CA ASP A 166 -14.50 7.32 -17.97
C ASP A 166 -13.92 8.11 -16.78
N VAL A 167 -14.69 9.05 -16.23
CA VAL A 167 -14.29 9.82 -15.04
C VAL A 167 -14.22 8.91 -13.81
N LEU A 168 -15.25 8.10 -13.57
CA LEU A 168 -15.27 7.15 -12.45
C LEU A 168 -14.11 6.16 -12.53
N PHE A 169 -13.84 5.61 -13.71
CA PHE A 169 -12.75 4.65 -13.92
C PHE A 169 -11.39 5.28 -13.69
N THR A 170 -11.20 6.53 -14.11
CA THR A 170 -9.98 7.28 -13.82
C THR A 170 -9.79 7.47 -12.31
N ILE A 171 -10.84 7.89 -11.58
CA ILE A 171 -10.80 8.00 -10.12
C ILE A 171 -10.43 6.67 -9.46
N LEU A 172 -11.08 5.58 -9.87
CA LEU A 172 -10.85 4.25 -9.29
C LEU A 172 -9.45 3.72 -9.59
N LEU A 173 -8.91 3.99 -10.78
CA LEU A 173 -7.53 3.63 -11.14
C LEU A 173 -6.53 4.38 -10.26
N VAL A 174 -6.70 5.70 -10.10
CA VAL A 174 -5.83 6.50 -9.23
C VAL A 174 -5.91 6.03 -7.78
N ARG A 175 -7.11 5.74 -7.27
CA ARG A 175 -7.30 5.15 -5.95
C ARG A 175 -6.55 3.82 -5.76
N CYS A 176 -6.57 2.93 -6.76
CA CYS A 176 -5.79 1.69 -6.71
C CYS A 176 -4.28 1.96 -6.67
N VAL A 177 -3.81 2.96 -7.40
CA VAL A 177 -2.39 3.36 -7.40
C VAL A 177 -2.01 3.92 -6.03
N VAL A 178 -2.79 4.84 -5.48
CA VAL A 178 -2.54 5.44 -4.15
C VAL A 178 -2.54 4.37 -3.05
N GLN A 179 -3.48 3.42 -3.08
CA GLN A 179 -3.50 2.31 -2.14
C GLN A 179 -2.22 1.48 -2.17
N LEU A 180 -1.73 1.13 -3.37
CA LEU A 180 -0.50 0.36 -3.51
C LEU A 180 0.73 1.14 -3.04
N GLU A 181 0.84 2.41 -3.43
CA GLU A 181 1.94 3.29 -3.00
C GLU A 181 1.92 3.51 -1.49
N LEU A 182 0.74 3.63 -0.87
CA LEU A 182 0.62 3.79 0.58
C LEU A 182 0.98 2.51 1.34
N VAL A 183 0.64 1.33 0.81
CA VAL A 183 1.10 0.04 1.34
C VAL A 183 2.63 -0.05 1.29
N ASP A 184 3.23 0.32 0.17
CA ASP A 184 4.68 0.30 -0.01
C ASP A 184 5.36 1.31 0.94
N ALA A 185 4.84 2.54 1.02
CA ALA A 185 5.33 3.58 1.91
C ALA A 185 5.26 3.16 3.39
N VAL A 186 4.14 2.57 3.85
CA VAL A 186 4.03 2.06 5.24
C VAL A 186 5.08 0.98 5.51
N SER A 187 5.31 0.08 4.54
CA SER A 187 6.36 -0.92 4.66
C SER A 187 7.74 -0.27 4.78
N SER A 188 8.07 0.68 3.91
CA SER A 188 9.33 1.42 3.95
C SER A 188 9.52 2.16 5.28
N ILE A 189 8.51 2.93 5.70
CA ILE A 189 8.53 3.73 6.92
C ILE A 189 8.85 2.85 8.13
N ILE A 190 8.23 1.67 8.23
CA ILE A 190 8.40 0.80 9.40
C ILE A 190 9.71 0.01 9.34
N PHE A 191 10.09 -0.51 8.16
CA PHE A 191 11.15 -1.51 8.02
C PHE A 191 12.44 -1.01 7.33
N GLY A 192 12.48 0.23 6.85
CA GLY A 192 13.60 0.77 6.08
C GLY A 192 13.55 0.38 4.60
N GLN A 193 14.37 1.03 3.76
CA GLN A 193 14.37 0.81 2.32
C GLN A 193 15.17 -0.42 1.88
N GLU A 194 16.18 -0.87 2.65
CA GLU A 194 16.92 -2.10 2.31
C GLU A 194 16.08 -3.38 2.48
N SER A 195 15.11 -3.38 3.41
CA SER A 195 14.13 -4.47 3.55
C SER A 195 13.42 -4.74 2.22
N ILE A 196 12.97 -3.70 1.53
CA ILE A 196 12.24 -3.81 0.26
C ILE A 196 13.18 -4.23 -0.87
N LYS A 197 14.41 -3.72 -0.92
CA LYS A 197 15.40 -4.10 -1.93
C LYS A 197 15.83 -5.56 -1.79
N LYS A 198 16.07 -6.03 -0.57
CA LYS A 198 16.36 -7.44 -0.28
C LYS A 198 15.18 -8.33 -0.68
N ASP A 199 13.96 -7.89 -0.41
CA ASP A 199 12.75 -8.60 -0.81
C ASP A 199 12.55 -8.61 -2.33
N GLU A 200 12.73 -7.49 -3.03
CA GLU A 200 12.62 -7.42 -4.49
C GLU A 200 13.73 -8.17 -5.21
N MET A 201 14.96 -8.16 -4.68
CA MET A 201 16.09 -8.92 -5.23
C MET A 201 15.88 -10.42 -5.02
N SER A 202 15.39 -10.84 -3.84
CA SER A 202 14.94 -12.20 -3.59
C SER A 202 13.81 -12.61 -4.53
N ILE A 203 12.77 -11.78 -4.72
CA ILE A 203 11.66 -12.06 -5.63
C ILE A 203 12.14 -12.15 -7.10
N LYS A 204 13.00 -11.23 -7.56
CA LYS A 204 13.56 -11.24 -8.92
C LYS A 204 14.46 -12.46 -9.15
N ALA A 205 15.29 -12.84 -8.18
CA ALA A 205 16.06 -14.08 -8.23
C ALA A 205 15.14 -15.31 -8.30
N LEU A 206 14.06 -15.31 -7.50
CA LEU A 206 13.02 -16.34 -7.45
C LEU A 206 12.17 -16.45 -8.74
N SER A 207 12.03 -15.37 -9.51
CA SER A 207 11.32 -15.36 -10.80
C SER A 207 12.21 -15.68 -12.00
N SER A 208 13.54 -15.57 -11.86
CA SER A 208 14.49 -15.75 -12.97
C SER A 208 14.77 -17.21 -13.36
N THR A 209 14.33 -18.19 -12.58
CA THR A 209 14.48 -19.62 -12.86
C THR A 209 13.42 -20.19 -13.80
N THR A 210 12.34 -19.47 -14.11
CA THR A 210 11.27 -19.94 -15.00
C THR A 210 10.61 -18.80 -15.78
N ALA A 211 11.26 -18.31 -16.84
CA ALA A 211 10.61 -17.82 -18.07
C ALA A 211 11.63 -17.24 -19.06
N LYS A 212 12.01 -18.02 -20.07
CA LYS A 212 12.28 -17.49 -21.41
C LYS A 212 10.93 -17.43 -22.14
N VAL A 213 10.67 -16.29 -22.77
CA VAL A 213 9.57 -15.99 -23.71
C VAL A 213 8.21 -15.71 -23.06
N GLU A 214 7.86 -14.43 -22.91
CA GLU A 214 6.89 -13.77 -23.79
C GLU A 214 6.95 -12.25 -23.63
N SER A 215 7.21 -11.59 -24.75
CA SER A 215 7.19 -10.15 -24.95
C SER A 215 5.76 -9.67 -25.21
N GLY A 216 5.32 -8.60 -24.55
CA GLY A 216 4.16 -7.86 -25.02
C GLY A 216 3.47 -7.00 -23.97
N SER A 217 3.97 -5.77 -23.82
CA SER A 217 3.26 -4.51 -23.46
C SER A 217 4.12 -3.69 -22.51
N LYS A 218 5.13 -3.01 -23.07
CA LYS A 218 5.72 -1.82 -22.44
C LYS A 218 4.62 -0.76 -22.44
N SER A 219 4.03 -0.47 -21.29
CA SER A 219 3.45 0.86 -21.07
C SER A 219 4.58 1.85 -21.29
N ALA A 220 4.35 2.80 -22.21
CA ALA A 220 5.31 3.83 -22.55
C ALA A 220 5.63 4.67 -21.30
N GLU A 221 6.71 4.33 -20.62
CA GLU A 221 7.46 5.29 -19.80
C GLU A 221 8.04 6.32 -20.76
N GLN A 222 7.28 7.38 -21.03
CA GLN A 222 7.91 8.63 -21.43
C GLN A 222 8.71 9.12 -20.22
N LYS A 223 9.99 8.76 -20.20
CA LYS A 223 11.01 9.52 -19.48
C LYS A 223 11.05 10.92 -20.11
N LEU A 224 10.24 11.81 -19.57
CA LEU A 224 10.40 13.24 -19.73
C LEU A 224 11.36 13.73 -18.63
N PRO A 225 12.19 14.74 -18.90
CA PRO A 225 13.31 15.11 -18.05
C PRO A 225 12.77 15.69 -16.74
N ASN A 226 12.83 14.91 -15.66
CA ASN A 226 12.75 15.46 -14.31
C ASN A 226 13.94 16.40 -14.14
N GLY A 227 13.67 17.64 -13.73
CA GLY A 227 14.71 18.57 -13.34
C GLY A 227 15.61 17.93 -12.29
N ASP A 228 16.88 17.77 -12.64
CA ASP A 228 17.95 17.33 -11.77
C ASP A 228 18.08 18.30 -10.58
N PHE A 229 17.32 18.06 -9.50
CA PHE A 229 17.69 18.50 -8.17
C PHE A 229 18.40 17.34 -7.49
N LYS A 230 19.70 17.22 -7.77
CA LYS A 230 20.61 16.44 -6.94
C LYS A 230 20.68 17.11 -5.57
N TYR A 231 20.41 16.33 -4.52
CA TYR A 231 20.76 16.71 -3.16
C TYR A 231 22.29 16.75 -3.06
N GLU A 232 22.89 17.94 -3.11
CA GLU A 232 24.20 18.14 -2.52
C GLU A 232 23.99 18.24 -1.01
N VAL A 233 24.37 17.17 -0.30
CA VAL A 233 24.48 17.17 1.15
C VAL A 233 25.60 18.14 1.49
N VAL A 234 25.25 19.31 2.01
CA VAL A 234 26.23 20.23 2.59
C VAL A 234 26.55 19.70 3.98
N ASP A 235 27.65 18.96 4.08
CA ASP A 235 28.27 18.58 5.34
C ASP A 235 28.61 19.86 6.14
N ASN A 236 28.01 20.02 7.31
CA ASN A 236 28.53 20.88 8.37
C ASN A 236 27.94 20.46 9.74
N VAL A 237 28.77 19.72 10.49
CA VAL A 237 28.96 19.65 11.96
C VAL A 237 27.73 19.29 12.83
N GLU A 238 27.70 18.36 13.80
CA GLU A 238 28.70 17.74 14.69
C GLU A 238 28.34 16.25 14.95
N ASN A 239 29.36 15.45 15.30
CA ASN A 239 29.29 14.03 15.66
C ASN A 239 28.26 13.73 16.77
N GLU A 240 27.15 13.10 16.41
CA GLU A 240 26.42 12.20 17.29
C GLU A 240 26.25 10.87 16.56
N THR A 241 26.60 9.80 17.26
CA THR A 241 26.67 8.40 16.81
C THR A 241 25.51 7.99 15.91
N SER A 242 25.81 7.78 14.61
CA SER A 242 24.91 7.22 13.62
C SER A 242 24.54 5.78 13.99
N GLU A 243 23.50 5.62 14.82
CA GLU A 243 22.70 4.40 14.80
C GLU A 243 22.13 4.27 13.38
N SER A 244 22.60 3.25 12.66
CA SER A 244 22.14 2.78 11.33
C SER A 244 20.90 3.51 10.77
N GLU A 245 21.12 4.41 9.82
CA GLU A 245 20.09 5.20 9.10
C GLU A 245 19.06 4.34 8.30
N ASP A 246 19.11 3.00 8.44
CA ASP A 246 18.40 2.05 7.60
C ASP A 246 17.50 1.07 8.39
N GLU A 247 17.37 1.19 9.71
CA GLU A 247 16.52 0.30 10.52
C GLU A 247 15.00 0.57 10.44
N GLY A 248 14.59 1.57 9.65
CA GLY A 248 13.22 2.08 9.62
C GLY A 248 12.79 2.75 10.93
N LEU A 249 11.52 3.12 11.02
CA LEU A 249 10.97 3.93 12.11
C LEU A 249 10.14 3.13 13.12
N TYR A 250 10.11 1.80 13.01
CA TYR A 250 9.35 0.92 13.91
C TYR A 250 9.52 1.26 15.39
N LYS A 251 10.76 1.57 15.84
CA LYS A 251 11.06 1.85 17.27
C LYS A 251 10.41 3.13 17.79
N TYR A 252 10.04 4.06 16.91
CA TYR A 252 9.45 5.36 17.25
C TYR A 252 7.92 5.38 17.24
N ILE A 253 7.28 4.36 16.66
CA ILE A 253 5.81 4.28 16.53
C ILE A 253 5.24 3.42 17.64
N GLU A 254 4.25 3.91 18.39
CA GLU A 254 3.64 3.14 19.49
C GLU A 254 2.94 1.86 19.00
N VAL A 255 2.81 0.87 19.89
CA VAL A 255 2.21 -0.44 19.56
C VAL A 255 0.78 -0.29 19.04
N ASP A 256 -0.03 0.56 19.66
CA ASP A 256 -1.43 0.74 19.25
C ASP A 256 -1.53 1.39 17.86
N HIS A 257 -0.61 2.32 17.53
CA HIS A 257 -0.51 2.89 16.19
C HIS A 257 -0.06 1.86 15.14
N LEU A 258 0.89 0.98 15.48
CA LEU A 258 1.29 -0.11 14.59
C LEU A 258 0.11 -1.08 14.32
N ILE A 259 -0.72 -1.36 15.33
CA ILE A 259 -1.93 -2.15 15.16
C ILE A 259 -2.97 -1.42 14.30
N GLN A 260 -3.13 -0.11 14.45
CA GLN A 260 -4.00 0.68 13.58
C GLN A 260 -3.56 0.62 12.11
N LEU A 261 -2.25 0.66 11.84
CA LEU A 261 -1.71 0.45 10.49
C LEU A 261 -1.97 -0.97 9.98
N VAL A 262 -1.87 -1.99 10.84
CA VAL A 262 -2.24 -3.37 10.49
C VAL A 262 -3.69 -3.45 10.04
N GLU A 263 -4.64 -2.80 10.74
CA GLU A 263 -6.05 -2.80 10.30
C GLU A 263 -6.21 -2.15 8.92
N CYS A 264 -5.57 -1.00 8.68
CA CYS A 264 -5.63 -0.32 7.38
C CYS A 264 -5.09 -1.21 6.23
N LEU A 265 -3.98 -1.91 6.48
CA LEU A 265 -3.38 -2.84 5.53
C LEU A 265 -4.30 -4.04 5.28
N LEU A 266 -4.94 -4.59 6.32
CA LEU A 266 -5.87 -5.70 6.19
C LEU A 266 -7.16 -5.30 5.44
N ASP A 267 -7.68 -4.09 5.63
CA ASP A 267 -8.82 -3.59 4.86
C ASP A 267 -8.49 -3.47 3.36
N SER A 268 -7.28 -2.96 3.04
CA SER A 268 -6.77 -2.91 1.68
C SER A 268 -6.61 -4.32 1.07
N HIS A 269 -6.09 -5.26 1.86
CA HIS A 269 -5.98 -6.67 1.49
C HIS A 269 -7.35 -7.27 1.16
N ILE A 270 -8.33 -7.15 2.08
CA ILE A 270 -9.65 -7.78 1.95
C ILE A 270 -10.38 -7.26 0.71
N LEU A 271 -10.30 -5.96 0.41
CA LEU A 271 -10.89 -5.39 -0.80
C LEU A 271 -10.24 -6.00 -2.05
N ALA A 272 -8.91 -6.01 -2.12
CA ALA A 272 -8.18 -6.54 -3.26
C ALA A 272 -8.41 -8.05 -3.45
N GLN A 273 -8.46 -8.82 -2.36
CA GLN A 273 -8.77 -10.25 -2.34
C GLN A 273 -10.18 -10.52 -2.90
N LYS A 274 -11.20 -9.82 -2.38
CA LYS A 274 -12.59 -9.91 -2.87
C LYS A 274 -12.68 -9.57 -4.36
N PHE A 275 -11.98 -8.52 -4.79
CA PHE A 275 -11.96 -8.12 -6.19
C PHE A 275 -11.32 -9.19 -7.07
N ASN A 276 -10.14 -9.71 -6.69
CA ASN A 276 -9.41 -10.71 -7.45
C ASN A 276 -10.16 -12.04 -7.58
N GLY A 277 -10.84 -12.46 -6.50
CA GLY A 277 -11.70 -13.65 -6.46
C GLY A 277 -13.01 -13.51 -7.25
N ASN A 278 -13.51 -12.28 -7.45
CA ASN A 278 -14.75 -12.05 -8.21
C ASN A 278 -14.50 -12.00 -9.72
N ASN A 279 -14.43 -13.18 -10.34
CA ASN A 279 -14.19 -13.32 -11.78
C ASN A 279 -15.28 -12.62 -12.63
N ALA A 280 -16.54 -12.63 -12.18
CA ALA A 280 -17.66 -12.00 -12.89
C ALA A 280 -17.50 -10.47 -12.92
N GLN A 281 -17.31 -9.86 -11.76
CA GLN A 281 -17.12 -8.41 -11.62
C GLN A 281 -15.93 -7.89 -12.42
N ARG A 282 -14.80 -8.62 -12.37
CA ARG A 282 -13.61 -8.27 -13.17
C ARG A 282 -13.85 -8.36 -14.67
N THR A 283 -14.67 -9.32 -15.13
CA THR A 283 -15.06 -9.42 -16.55
C THR A 283 -15.97 -8.27 -16.94
N LEU A 284 -16.90 -7.89 -16.07
CA LEU A 284 -17.83 -6.79 -16.29
C LEU A 284 -17.07 -5.45 -16.48
N LEU A 285 -16.19 -5.12 -15.54
CA LEU A 285 -15.33 -3.94 -15.62
C LEU A 285 -14.38 -3.97 -16.83
N TRP A 286 -13.84 -5.15 -17.17
CA TRP A 286 -13.00 -5.29 -18.36
C TRP A 286 -13.77 -4.99 -19.65
N LYS A 287 -14.98 -5.54 -19.80
CA LYS A 287 -15.85 -5.27 -20.95
C LYS A 287 -16.29 -3.80 -21.02
N ALA A 288 -16.41 -3.15 -19.88
CA ALA A 288 -16.71 -1.72 -19.78
C ALA A 288 -15.51 -0.81 -20.08
N GLY A 289 -14.30 -1.36 -20.25
CA GLY A 289 -13.10 -0.58 -20.58
C GLY A 289 -12.32 -0.05 -19.38
N PHE A 290 -12.59 -0.50 -18.15
CA PHE A 290 -11.97 0.00 -16.93
C PHE A 290 -10.43 0.07 -16.97
N LYS A 291 -9.76 -0.96 -17.51
CA LYS A 291 -8.28 -1.03 -17.54
C LYS A 291 -7.75 -1.56 -18.88
N GLY A 292 -8.05 -0.83 -19.96
CA GLY A 292 -7.51 -1.11 -21.28
C GLY A 292 -7.83 -2.53 -21.76
N ARG A 293 -6.84 -3.22 -22.35
CA ARG A 293 -7.07 -4.49 -23.07
C ARG A 293 -7.06 -5.75 -22.19
N SER A 294 -6.60 -5.67 -20.94
CA SER A 294 -6.48 -6.84 -20.07
C SER A 294 -7.43 -6.80 -18.90
N LYS A 295 -7.81 -7.99 -18.42
CA LYS A 295 -8.68 -8.13 -17.26
C LYS A 295 -7.99 -7.51 -16.02
N PRO A 296 -8.63 -6.53 -15.35
CA PRO A 296 -8.01 -5.85 -14.21
C PRO A 296 -7.75 -6.84 -13.08
N ASN A 297 -6.72 -6.59 -12.27
CA ASN A 297 -6.44 -7.30 -11.03
C ASN A 297 -5.70 -6.37 -10.07
N LEU A 298 -5.76 -6.72 -8.78
CA LEU A 298 -5.11 -6.03 -7.68
C LEU A 298 -4.14 -6.96 -6.95
N LEU A 299 -3.51 -7.91 -7.65
CA LEU A 299 -2.68 -8.96 -7.02
C LEU A 299 -1.56 -8.37 -6.17
N ARG A 300 -0.89 -7.32 -6.64
CA ARG A 300 0.17 -6.62 -5.88
C ARG A 300 -0.38 -5.95 -4.63
N GLN A 301 -1.55 -5.31 -4.70
CA GLN A 301 -2.17 -4.68 -3.55
C GLN A 301 -2.58 -5.75 -2.52
N GLU A 302 -3.22 -6.84 -2.97
CA GLU A 302 -3.60 -7.98 -2.13
C GLU A 302 -2.39 -8.57 -1.40
N THR A 303 -1.30 -8.87 -2.11
CA THR A 303 -0.18 -9.61 -1.52
C THR A 303 0.77 -8.73 -0.73
N ARG A 304 1.04 -7.50 -1.17
CA ARG A 304 1.92 -6.58 -0.42
C ARG A 304 1.27 -6.10 0.88
N SER A 305 -0.03 -5.80 0.87
CA SER A 305 -0.72 -5.32 2.08
C SER A 305 -0.72 -6.38 3.19
N VAL A 306 -1.12 -7.62 2.89
CA VAL A 306 -1.11 -8.71 3.88
C VAL A 306 0.31 -9.09 4.29
N ARG A 307 1.29 -9.06 3.37
CA ARG A 307 2.69 -9.30 3.71
C ARG A 307 3.18 -8.27 4.73
N THR A 308 2.91 -6.98 4.50
CA THR A 308 3.30 -5.90 5.42
C THR A 308 2.59 -6.05 6.77
N ALA A 309 1.28 -6.33 6.77
CA ALA A 309 0.51 -6.55 8.00
C ALA A 309 1.08 -7.71 8.84
N ILE A 310 1.34 -8.86 8.20
CA ILE A 310 1.94 -10.04 8.83
C ILE A 310 3.34 -9.71 9.37
N ASN A 311 4.17 -8.97 8.62
CA ASN A 311 5.51 -8.60 9.07
C ASN A 311 5.47 -7.73 10.34
N ILE A 312 4.53 -6.77 10.42
CA ILE A 312 4.32 -5.94 11.60
C ILE A 312 3.90 -6.82 12.78
N LEU A 313 2.92 -7.71 12.58
CA LEU A 313 2.42 -8.61 13.62
C LEU A 313 3.50 -9.55 14.16
N TYR A 314 4.34 -10.14 13.29
CA TYR A 314 5.48 -10.94 13.72
C TYR A 314 6.50 -10.12 14.53
N ARG A 315 6.82 -8.91 14.08
CA ARG A 315 7.80 -8.04 14.78
C ARG A 315 7.27 -7.67 16.18
N LEU A 316 6.00 -7.27 16.27
CA LEU A 316 5.33 -6.98 17.54
C LEU A 316 5.24 -8.21 18.46
N TYR A 317 4.97 -9.39 17.92
CA TYR A 317 4.88 -10.63 18.70
C TYR A 317 6.23 -11.02 19.34
N ILE A 318 7.33 -10.82 18.61
CA ILE A 318 8.69 -11.13 19.08
C ILE A 318 9.19 -10.05 20.06
N ASP A 319 8.77 -8.80 19.88
CA ASP A 319 9.20 -7.65 20.66
C ASP A 319 8.43 -7.52 21.99
N ILE A 320 8.73 -8.45 22.91
CA ILE A 320 8.10 -8.53 24.22
C ILE A 320 8.41 -7.28 25.08
N GLY A 321 9.51 -6.58 24.81
CA GLY A 321 9.92 -5.40 25.58
C GLY A 321 9.01 -4.18 25.39
N ARG A 322 8.30 -4.09 24.26
CA ARG A 322 7.42 -2.96 23.93
C ARG A 322 5.94 -3.21 24.20
N THR A 323 5.54 -4.45 24.51
CA THR A 323 4.14 -4.86 24.59
C THR A 323 3.70 -5.13 26.02
N SER A 324 2.55 -4.57 26.42
CA SER A 324 1.89 -4.99 27.66
C SER A 324 1.36 -6.43 27.54
N VAL A 325 1.04 -7.07 28.67
CA VAL A 325 0.47 -8.44 28.68
C VAL A 325 -0.79 -8.52 27.83
N GLN A 326 -1.69 -7.54 27.94
CA GLN A 326 -2.93 -7.49 27.17
C GLN A 326 -2.67 -7.29 25.68
N GLN A 327 -1.77 -6.37 25.31
CA GLN A 327 -1.38 -6.17 23.91
C GLN A 327 -0.76 -7.44 23.33
N LYS A 328 0.12 -8.13 24.07
CA LYS A 328 0.73 -9.39 23.63
C LYS A 328 -0.31 -10.45 23.30
N THR A 329 -1.33 -10.63 24.15
CA THR A 329 -2.43 -11.55 23.88
C THR A 329 -3.21 -11.16 22.63
N ASN A 330 -3.53 -9.87 22.47
CA ASN A 330 -4.26 -9.37 21.29
C ASN A 330 -3.45 -9.55 19.99
N ILE A 331 -2.16 -9.21 20.02
CA ILE A 331 -1.22 -9.39 18.91
C ILE A 331 -1.13 -10.86 18.52
N LYS A 332 -0.97 -11.75 19.51
CA LYS A 332 -0.91 -13.20 19.28
C LYS A 332 -2.19 -13.71 18.60
N LEU A 333 -3.36 -13.40 19.14
CA LEU A 333 -4.63 -13.84 18.55
C LEU A 333 -4.83 -13.32 17.12
N LYS A 334 -4.47 -12.05 16.87
CA LYS A 334 -4.54 -11.45 15.53
C LYS A 334 -3.55 -12.08 14.57
N LEU A 335 -2.31 -12.34 15.01
CA LEU A 335 -1.30 -13.05 14.22
C LEU A 335 -1.77 -14.45 13.84
N LEU A 336 -2.24 -15.25 14.81
CA LEU A 336 -2.76 -16.60 14.56
C LEU A 336 -3.84 -16.59 13.47
N ARG A 337 -4.83 -15.70 13.63
CA ARG A 337 -5.94 -15.57 12.68
C ARG A 337 -5.47 -15.17 11.27
N VAL A 338 -4.66 -14.12 11.16
CA VAL A 338 -4.22 -13.61 9.84
C VAL A 338 -3.33 -14.64 9.13
N VAL A 339 -2.48 -15.35 9.87
CA VAL A 339 -1.65 -16.43 9.32
C VAL A 339 -2.53 -17.58 8.83
N GLU A 340 -3.49 -18.03 9.63
CA GLU A 340 -4.43 -19.09 9.25
C GLU A 340 -5.23 -18.71 8.00
N ASP A 341 -5.82 -17.51 7.97
CA ASP A 341 -6.58 -16.99 6.83
C ASP A 341 -5.71 -16.93 5.56
N ALA A 342 -4.46 -16.47 5.67
CA ALA A 342 -3.50 -16.40 4.56
C ALA A 342 -3.13 -17.78 4.01
N LEU A 343 -2.87 -18.76 4.89
CA LEU A 343 -2.50 -20.13 4.50
C LEU A 343 -3.68 -20.87 3.86
N ASN A 344 -4.88 -20.77 4.47
CA ASN A 344 -6.10 -21.35 3.93
C ASN A 344 -6.38 -20.78 2.53
N TYR A 345 -6.33 -19.45 2.39
CA TYR A 345 -6.57 -18.81 1.10
C TYR A 345 -5.54 -19.23 0.04
N TYR A 346 -4.24 -19.26 0.37
CA TYR A 346 -3.21 -19.72 -0.55
C TYR A 346 -3.45 -21.17 -1.03
N SER A 347 -3.86 -22.07 -0.13
CA SER A 347 -4.13 -23.47 -0.45
C SER A 347 -5.29 -23.66 -1.43
N GLU A 348 -6.26 -22.72 -1.43
CA GLU A 348 -7.43 -22.76 -2.31
C GLU A 348 -7.19 -22.09 -3.68
N LEU A 349 -6.06 -21.40 -3.87
CA LEU A 349 -5.76 -20.69 -5.11
C LEU A 349 -5.57 -21.65 -6.29
N LYS A 350 -6.48 -21.56 -7.26
CA LYS A 350 -6.45 -22.39 -8.48
C LYS A 350 -5.59 -21.79 -9.61
N SER A 351 -5.48 -20.46 -9.66
CA SER A 351 -4.73 -19.76 -10.70
C SER A 351 -3.24 -19.76 -10.40
N GLU A 352 -2.42 -20.28 -11.33
CA GLU A 352 -0.97 -20.28 -11.20
C GLU A 352 -0.40 -18.86 -11.06
N GLN A 353 -0.90 -17.90 -11.86
CA GLN A 353 -0.49 -16.50 -11.75
C GLN A 353 -0.78 -15.92 -10.36
N HIS A 354 -1.92 -16.27 -9.77
CA HIS A 354 -2.32 -15.81 -8.43
C HIS A 354 -1.43 -16.47 -7.36
N ARG A 355 -1.17 -17.78 -7.46
CA ARG A 355 -0.22 -18.48 -6.58
C ARG A 355 1.18 -17.87 -6.64
N GLN A 356 1.70 -17.59 -7.83
CA GLN A 356 3.01 -16.95 -7.99
C GLN A 356 3.05 -15.56 -7.33
N ALA A 357 1.96 -14.79 -7.39
CA ALA A 357 1.88 -13.50 -6.71
C ALA A 357 1.91 -13.61 -5.18
N TRP A 358 1.46 -14.74 -4.62
CA TRP A 358 1.44 -15.02 -3.17
C TRP A 358 2.72 -15.62 -2.60
N ILE A 359 3.63 -16.10 -3.45
CA ILE A 359 4.90 -16.68 -3.00
C ILE A 359 5.67 -15.78 -2.03
N PRO A 360 5.77 -14.44 -2.22
CA PRO A 360 6.41 -13.59 -1.23
C PRO A 360 5.72 -13.62 0.13
N VAL A 361 4.39 -13.72 0.20
CA VAL A 361 3.66 -13.81 1.47
C VAL A 361 4.04 -15.11 2.20
N ILE A 362 3.99 -16.23 1.48
CA ILE A 362 4.31 -17.55 2.03
C ILE A 362 5.79 -17.65 2.43
N HIS A 363 6.70 -17.06 1.63
CA HIS A 363 8.11 -16.99 1.99
C HIS A 363 8.31 -16.25 3.33
N LEU A 364 7.70 -15.08 3.51
CA LEU A 364 7.79 -14.32 4.76
C LEU A 364 7.27 -15.15 5.94
N LEU A 365 6.09 -15.77 5.79
CA LEU A 365 5.48 -16.61 6.82
C LEU A 365 6.41 -17.74 7.25
N LEU A 366 6.96 -18.48 6.28
CA LEU A 366 7.86 -19.60 6.54
C LEU A 366 9.19 -19.13 7.14
N GLU A 367 9.77 -18.03 6.65
CA GLU A 367 11.02 -17.47 7.16
C GLU A 367 10.89 -16.99 8.61
N LYS A 368 9.82 -16.24 8.92
CA LYS A 368 9.54 -15.77 10.29
C LYS A 368 9.25 -16.93 11.23
N THR A 369 8.54 -17.94 10.75
CA THR A 369 8.26 -19.16 11.54
C THR A 369 9.53 -19.97 11.77
N ASP A 370 10.40 -20.12 10.77
CA ASP A 370 11.69 -20.81 10.92
C ASP A 370 12.58 -20.09 11.95
N ALA A 371 12.45 -18.76 12.09
CA ALA A 371 13.20 -18.00 13.09
C ALA A 371 12.69 -18.18 14.54
N PHE A 372 11.55 -18.83 14.78
CA PHE A 372 11.03 -18.99 16.13
C PHE A 372 11.82 -19.96 17.00
N SER A 373 11.91 -19.60 18.28
CA SER A 373 12.42 -20.43 19.35
C SER A 373 11.40 -21.49 19.81
N PRO A 374 11.84 -22.57 20.48
CA PRO A 374 10.94 -23.57 21.06
C PRO A 374 9.85 -22.96 21.96
N ALA A 375 10.21 -21.99 22.80
CA ALA A 375 9.26 -21.32 23.70
C ALA A 375 8.17 -20.55 22.94
N GLN A 376 8.49 -19.97 21.79
CA GLN A 376 7.50 -19.28 20.95
C GLN A 376 6.55 -20.24 20.25
N PHE A 377 7.02 -21.42 19.83
CA PHE A 377 6.14 -22.46 19.30
C PHE A 377 5.20 -22.99 20.39
N VAL A 378 5.70 -23.21 21.60
CA VAL A 378 4.87 -23.58 22.75
C VAL A 378 3.80 -22.52 23.01
N ASP A 379 4.17 -21.23 23.04
CA ASP A 379 3.20 -20.15 23.22
C ASP A 379 2.15 -20.12 22.09
N LEU A 380 2.55 -20.18 20.82
CA LEU A 380 1.61 -20.18 19.67
C LEU A 380 0.68 -21.40 19.64
N GLY A 381 1.11 -22.52 20.23
CA GLY A 381 0.33 -23.73 20.36
C GLY A 381 0.41 -24.66 19.15
N GLN A 382 -0.12 -25.87 19.33
CA GLN A 382 -0.06 -26.94 18.34
C GLN A 382 -0.80 -26.57 17.04
N ASP A 383 -1.92 -25.86 17.12
CA ASP A 383 -2.72 -25.48 15.95
C ASP A 383 -1.94 -24.63 14.95
N TYR A 384 -1.08 -23.72 15.45
CA TYR A 384 -0.20 -22.93 14.59
C TYR A 384 0.77 -23.81 13.79
N ALA A 385 1.38 -24.81 14.45
CA ALA A 385 2.27 -25.75 13.80
C ALA A 385 1.53 -26.63 12.77
N LEU A 386 0.33 -27.10 13.12
CA LEU A 386 -0.51 -27.87 12.19
C LEU A 386 -0.89 -27.05 10.96
N ASN A 387 -1.24 -25.78 11.12
CA ASN A 387 -1.54 -24.89 10.01
C ASN A 387 -0.36 -24.75 9.04
N MET A 388 0.87 -24.67 9.54
CA MET A 388 2.07 -24.68 8.68
C MET A 388 2.24 -25.99 7.93
N CYS A 389 1.99 -27.14 8.58
CA CYS A 389 2.09 -28.46 7.96
C CYS A 389 1.14 -28.65 6.78
N ARG A 390 -0.02 -27.97 6.75
CA ARG A 390 -0.99 -28.06 5.65
C ARG A 390 -0.40 -27.60 4.31
N LEU A 391 0.63 -26.76 4.33
CA LEU A 391 1.36 -26.36 3.12
C LEU A 391 2.04 -27.54 2.40
N VAL A 392 2.25 -28.69 3.06
CA VAL A 392 2.76 -29.90 2.41
C VAL A 392 1.81 -30.41 1.31
N GLU A 393 0.52 -30.16 1.46
CA GLU A 393 -0.51 -30.55 0.48
C GLU A 393 -0.55 -29.60 -0.72
N CYS A 394 0.09 -28.43 -0.61
CA CYS A 394 0.08 -27.41 -1.65
C CYS A 394 1.19 -27.65 -2.68
N GLU A 395 0.88 -27.42 -3.96
CA GLU A 395 1.93 -27.32 -4.99
C GLU A 395 2.74 -26.04 -4.75
N MET A 396 4.02 -26.21 -4.43
CA MET A 396 4.90 -25.12 -4.03
C MET A 396 6.28 -25.24 -4.68
N ARG A 397 6.91 -24.09 -4.89
CA ARG A 397 8.29 -24.01 -5.38
C ARG A 397 9.25 -24.69 -4.40
N GLU A 398 10.35 -25.23 -4.92
CA GLU A 398 11.31 -26.05 -4.18
C GLU A 398 11.97 -25.30 -3.00
N ASP A 399 12.34 -24.04 -3.21
CA ASP A 399 12.86 -23.13 -2.18
C ASP A 399 11.93 -23.03 -0.97
N LEU A 400 10.63 -22.83 -1.19
CA LEU A 400 9.64 -22.78 -0.11
C LEU A 400 9.48 -24.14 0.58
N ARG A 401 9.51 -25.24 -0.18
CA ARG A 401 9.46 -26.61 0.37
C ARG A 401 10.66 -26.89 1.27
N ILE A 402 11.84 -26.36 0.94
CA ILE A 402 13.05 -26.48 1.78
C ILE A 402 12.85 -25.76 3.12
N ILE A 403 12.32 -24.53 3.12
CA ILE A 403 12.06 -23.78 4.35
C ILE A 403 10.98 -24.49 5.19
N LEU A 404 9.88 -24.91 4.54
CA LEU A 404 8.81 -25.67 5.18
C LEU A 404 9.33 -26.95 5.84
N SER A 405 10.24 -27.69 5.19
CA SER A 405 10.87 -28.88 5.79
C SER A 405 11.61 -28.56 7.10
N ARG A 406 12.29 -27.41 7.18
CA ARG A 406 12.95 -26.97 8.42
C ARG A 406 11.93 -26.61 9.51
N VAL A 407 10.87 -25.88 9.15
CA VAL A 407 9.77 -25.55 10.06
C VAL A 407 9.12 -26.81 10.62
N ILE A 408 8.82 -27.79 9.78
CA ILE A 408 8.21 -29.07 10.20
C ILE A 408 9.14 -29.83 11.16
N ARG A 409 10.45 -29.91 10.85
CA ARG A 409 11.41 -30.56 11.74
C ARG A 409 11.49 -29.89 13.11
N LYS A 410 11.42 -28.56 13.16
CA LYS A 410 11.41 -27.81 14.42
C LYS A 410 10.12 -28.04 15.19
N THR A 411 8.97 -28.01 14.53
CA THR A 411 7.67 -28.13 15.21
C THR A 411 7.41 -29.52 15.77
N ILE A 412 7.90 -30.59 15.13
CA ILE A 412 7.76 -31.97 15.62
C ILE A 412 8.55 -32.22 16.92
N SER A 413 9.65 -31.52 17.14
CA SER A 413 10.46 -31.69 18.35
C SER A 413 9.93 -30.91 19.56
N ILE A 414 8.84 -30.14 19.40
CA ILE A 414 8.22 -29.36 20.48
C ILE A 414 7.19 -30.21 21.22
N ASN A 415 7.26 -30.20 22.55
CA ASN A 415 6.20 -30.74 23.39
C ASN A 415 5.17 -29.64 23.68
N TYR A 416 3.99 -29.74 23.05
CA TYR A 416 2.90 -28.76 23.23
C TYR A 416 2.02 -29.06 24.45
N ALA A 417 2.18 -30.22 25.12
CA ALA A 417 1.34 -30.62 26.26
C ALA A 417 1.65 -29.88 27.58
N THR A 418 2.60 -28.94 27.56
CA THR A 418 3.08 -28.17 28.72
C THR A 418 2.49 -26.75 28.82
N VAL A 419 1.44 -26.41 28.06
CA VAL A 419 0.78 -25.09 28.07
C VAL A 419 -0.45 -25.08 28.96
#